data_AF-A0ABD1IWM3-F1
#
_entry.id   AF-A0ABD1IWM3-F1
#
_cell.length_a   1.000
_cell.length_b   1.000
_cell.length_c   1.000
_cell.angle_alpha   90.00
_cell.angle_beta   90.00
_cell.angle_gamma   90.00
#
_symmetry.space_group_name_H-M   'P 1'
#
loop_
_entity.id
_entity.type
_entity.pdbx_description
1 polymer ?
#
loop_
_entity_poly.entity_id
_entity_poly.type
_entity_poly.pdbx_seq_one_letter_code
_entity_poly.pdbx_strand_id
1 'polypeptide(L)'
;MLTFTSMALLLSASALLVHGTSPPLVSCQVKGKTYRHGESWKPDPCTFCVCEDGKELCAVTMCAIGDCPHSFTPEGQCCPMCPLAGAMGRRPWKR
;
A
#
# COMPACT_ATOMS: atom_id res chain seq x y z
N MET A 1 11.55 -0.58 -57.64
CA MET A 1 12.47 -0.02 -56.62
C MET A 1 11.86 1.17 -55.87
N LEU A 2 11.22 2.14 -56.55
CA LEU A 2 10.58 3.31 -55.92
C LEU A 2 9.32 2.98 -55.07
N THR A 3 8.68 1.84 -55.31
CA THR A 3 7.50 1.37 -54.55
C THR A 3 7.87 0.73 -53.21
N PHE A 4 9.06 0.14 -53.12
CA PHE A 4 9.55 -0.54 -51.91
C PHE A 4 9.97 0.46 -50.82
N THR A 5 10.58 1.58 -51.21
CA THR A 5 10.97 2.65 -50.28
C THR A 5 9.74 3.33 -49.66
N SER A 6 8.67 3.51 -50.46
CA SER A 6 7.41 4.10 -50.01
C SER A 6 6.67 3.23 -48.97
N MET A 7 6.63 1.90 -49.17
CA MET A 7 6.04 0.96 -48.21
C MET A 7 6.86 0.86 -46.91
N ALA A 8 8.19 0.95 -46.98
CA ALA A 8 9.05 0.92 -45.80
C ALA A 8 8.89 2.18 -44.90
N LEU A 9 8.69 3.36 -45.51
CA LEU A 9 8.41 4.61 -44.79
C LEU A 9 7.07 4.54 -44.03
N LEU A 10 6.02 3.97 -44.64
CA LEU A 10 4.71 3.82 -44.00
C LEU A 10 4.75 2.87 -42.79
N LEU A 11 5.55 1.80 -42.84
CA LEU A 11 5.74 0.87 -41.72
C LEU A 11 6.54 1.49 -40.54
N SER A 12 7.41 2.46 -40.82
CA SER A 12 8.17 3.16 -39.78
C SER A 12 7.32 4.17 -39.00
N ALA A 13 6.34 4.79 -39.66
CA ALA A 13 5.44 5.78 -39.05
C ALA A 13 4.47 5.14 -38.03
N SER A 14 4.07 3.89 -38.25
CA SER A 14 3.21 3.15 -37.31
C SER A 14 3.96 2.68 -36.06
N ALA A 15 5.27 2.41 -36.15
CA ALA A 15 6.08 2.02 -34.98
C ALA A 15 6.18 3.15 -33.93
N LEU A 16 6.14 4.41 -34.34
CA LEU A 16 6.18 5.56 -33.43
C LEU A 16 4.89 5.72 -32.61
N LEU A 17 3.74 5.26 -33.12
CA LEU A 17 2.46 5.28 -32.40
C LEU A 17 2.27 4.06 -31.49
N VAL A 18 2.99 2.97 -31.74
CA VAL A 18 2.97 1.75 -30.92
C VAL A 18 3.87 1.87 -29.69
N HIS A 19 4.81 2.81 -29.69
CA HIS A 19 5.57 3.20 -28.49
C HIS A 19 4.71 4.10 -27.60
N GLY A 20 3.65 3.51 -27.04
CA GLY A 20 2.88 4.09 -25.96
C GLY A 20 3.82 4.43 -24.79
N THR A 21 4.32 5.66 -24.78
CA THR A 21 4.99 6.21 -23.60
C THR A 21 3.87 6.54 -22.64
N SER A 22 3.42 5.54 -21.88
CA SER A 22 2.54 5.79 -20.74
C SER A 22 3.24 6.85 -19.88
N PRO A 23 2.54 7.87 -19.37
CA PRO A 23 3.12 8.75 -18.37
C PRO A 23 3.74 7.87 -17.27
N PRO A 24 4.91 8.24 -16.71
CA PRO A 24 5.54 7.44 -15.66
C PRO A 24 4.48 7.20 -14.58
N LEU A 25 4.00 5.96 -14.47
CA LEU A 25 2.99 5.60 -13.50
C LEU A 25 3.65 5.79 -12.14
N VAL A 26 3.29 6.87 -11.47
CA VAL A 26 3.77 7.20 -10.14
C VAL A 26 3.41 6.03 -9.23
N SER A 27 4.43 5.28 -8.83
CA SER A 27 4.27 3.97 -8.19
C SER A 27 5.42 3.67 -7.24
N CYS A 28 5.13 2.85 -6.25
CA CYS A 28 6.07 2.41 -5.23
C CYS A 28 6.43 0.94 -5.50
N GLN A 29 7.72 0.64 -5.50
CA GLN A 29 8.21 -0.74 -5.64
C GLN A 29 8.63 -1.27 -4.27
N VAL A 30 7.83 -2.16 -3.71
CA VAL A 30 8.03 -2.69 -2.35
C VAL A 30 8.11 -4.21 -2.43
N LYS A 31 9.27 -4.78 -2.07
CA LYS A 31 9.51 -6.24 -2.06
C LYS A 31 9.12 -6.95 -3.37
N GLY A 32 9.37 -6.32 -4.51
CA GLY A 32 9.03 -6.86 -5.83
C GLY A 32 7.56 -6.74 -6.23
N LYS A 33 6.74 -6.02 -5.45
CA LYS A 33 5.37 -5.63 -5.80
C LYS A 33 5.32 -4.16 -6.15
N THR A 34 4.53 -3.84 -7.17
CA THR A 34 4.28 -2.46 -7.61
C THR A 34 2.94 -2.00 -7.05
N TYR A 35 2.97 -0.91 -6.30
CA TYR A 35 1.79 -0.24 -5.76
C TYR A 35 1.60 1.08 -6.51
N ARG A 36 0.41 1.33 -7.04
CA ARG A 36 0.10 2.60 -7.72
C ARG A 36 -0.08 3.71 -6.70
N HIS A 37 0.06 4.96 -7.13
CA HIS A 37 -0.35 6.09 -6.30
C HIS A 37 -1.79 5.91 -5.76
N GLY A 38 -1.96 6.15 -4.46
CA GLY A 38 -3.21 5.95 -3.71
C GLY A 38 -3.44 4.49 -3.27
N GLU A 39 -2.61 3.54 -3.71
CA GLU A 39 -2.75 2.15 -3.31
C GLU A 39 -2.18 1.93 -1.91
N SER A 40 -2.95 1.21 -1.08
CA SER A 40 -2.60 0.92 0.30
C SER A 40 -2.39 -0.58 0.55
N TRP A 41 -1.49 -0.91 1.47
CA TRP A 41 -1.23 -2.30 1.88
C TRP A 41 -0.87 -2.40 3.36
N LYS A 42 -0.92 -3.62 3.88
CA LYS A 42 -0.53 -3.96 5.25
C LYS A 42 0.58 -5.01 5.22
N PRO A 43 1.85 -4.62 5.47
CA PRO A 43 2.95 -5.57 5.58
C PRO A 43 2.78 -6.54 6.76
N ASP A 44 2.17 -6.06 7.83
CA ASP A 44 1.90 -6.78 9.08
C ASP A 44 0.61 -6.21 9.72
N PRO A 45 0.07 -6.83 10.79
CA PRO A 45 -1.18 -6.37 11.41
C PRO A 45 -1.13 -4.95 11.99
N CYS A 46 0.06 -4.46 12.36
CA CYS A 46 0.26 -3.18 13.04
C CYS A 46 0.65 -2.04 12.10
N THR A 47 1.17 -2.37 10.92
CA THR A 47 1.68 -1.40 9.95
C THR A 47 0.70 -1.25 8.79
N PHE A 48 0.34 0.00 8.50
CA PHE A 48 -0.44 0.36 7.32
C PHE A 48 0.39 1.29 6.45
N CYS A 49 0.51 0.98 5.17
CA CYS A 49 1.28 1.77 4.22
C CYS A 49 0.41 2.21 3.05
N VAL A 50 0.75 3.35 2.45
CA VAL A 50 0.16 3.89 1.24
C VAL A 50 1.25 4.39 0.31
N CYS A 51 1.03 4.26 -1.00
CA CYS A 51 1.91 4.82 -2.00
C CYS A 51 1.43 6.22 -2.36
N GLU A 52 2.15 7.24 -1.90
CA GLU A 52 1.83 8.64 -2.18
C GLU A 52 2.92 9.23 -3.07
N ASP A 53 2.57 9.63 -4.28
CA ASP A 53 3.50 10.19 -5.26
C ASP A 53 4.81 9.41 -5.46
N GLY A 54 4.73 8.07 -5.45
CA GLY A 54 5.89 7.19 -5.64
C GLY A 54 6.74 7.02 -4.37
N LYS A 55 6.27 7.54 -3.24
CA LYS A 55 6.86 7.36 -1.92
C LYS A 55 5.99 6.44 -1.07
N GLU A 56 6.62 5.47 -0.45
CA GLU A 56 5.99 4.64 0.58
C GLU A 56 5.83 5.45 1.87
N LEU A 57 4.59 5.65 2.30
CA LEU A 57 4.26 6.28 3.57
C LEU A 57 3.61 5.24 4.49
N CYS A 58 4.26 4.92 5.60
CA CYS A 58 3.77 3.92 6.55
C CYS A 58 3.45 4.54 7.92
N ALA A 59 2.35 4.09 8.49
CA ALA A 59 1.94 4.37 9.86
C ALA A 59 1.99 3.07 10.68
N VAL A 60 2.64 3.13 11.83
CA VAL A 60 2.73 2.01 12.78
C VAL A 60 1.77 2.27 13.93
N THR A 61 0.89 1.31 14.18
CA THR A 61 -0.06 1.36 15.30
C THR A 61 0.66 1.04 16.59
N MET A 62 0.66 1.98 17.54
CA MET A 62 1.12 1.75 18.91
C MET A 62 -0.06 1.42 19.82
N CYS A 63 -0.01 0.27 20.49
CA CYS A 63 -1.06 -0.15 21.41
C CYS A 63 -0.76 0.38 22.83
N ALA A 64 -1.73 1.07 23.43
CA ALA A 64 -1.68 1.40 24.84
C ALA A 64 -2.14 0.19 25.66
N ILE A 65 -1.20 -0.58 26.21
CA ILE A 65 -1.50 -1.70 27.09
C ILE A 65 -1.51 -1.17 28.52
N GLY A 66 -2.67 -1.16 29.17
CA GLY A 66 -2.76 -0.97 30.62
C GLY A 66 -2.46 -2.28 31.37
N ASP A 67 -2.28 -2.21 32.69
CA ASP A 67 -2.12 -3.40 33.54
C ASP A 67 -3.36 -4.31 33.44
N CYS A 68 -3.21 -5.40 32.71
CA CYS A 68 -4.26 -6.37 32.43
C CYS A 68 -3.70 -7.78 32.58
N PRO A 69 -3.96 -8.45 33.72
CA PRO A 69 -3.55 -9.85 33.88
C PRO A 69 -4.35 -10.68 32.87
N HIS A 70 -3.64 -11.43 32.01
CA HIS A 70 -4.19 -12.28 30.93
C HIS A 70 -4.60 -11.57 29.63
N SER A 71 -3.92 -10.50 29.23
CA SER A 71 -4.06 -9.98 27.86
C SER A 71 -3.70 -11.03 26.81
N PHE A 72 -4.45 -11.09 25.71
CA PHE A 72 -4.14 -11.97 24.56
C PHE A 72 -4.34 -11.22 23.25
N THR A 73 -3.53 -11.53 22.23
CA THR A 73 -3.65 -10.95 20.89
C THR A 73 -4.28 -11.98 19.96
N PRO A 74 -5.51 -11.74 19.43
CA PRO A 74 -6.10 -12.62 18.44
C PRO A 74 -5.25 -12.67 17.16
N GLU A 75 -5.33 -13.79 16.44
CA GLU A 75 -4.64 -13.94 15.15
C GLU A 75 -5.08 -12.85 14.16
N GLY A 76 -4.11 -12.24 13.47
CA GLY A 76 -4.36 -11.16 12.51
C GLY A 76 -4.66 -9.79 13.13
N GLN A 77 -4.65 -9.66 14.46
CA GLN A 77 -4.80 -8.36 15.12
C GLN A 77 -3.47 -7.78 15.59
N CYS A 78 -3.39 -6.44 15.56
CA CYS A 78 -2.21 -5.74 16.08
C CYS A 78 -2.19 -5.69 17.61
N CYS A 79 -3.32 -5.30 18.23
CA CYS A 79 -3.35 -4.97 19.65
C CYS A 79 -3.91 -6.12 20.49
N PRO A 80 -3.34 -6.35 21.69
CA PRO A 80 -3.89 -7.31 22.63
C PRO A 80 -5.21 -6.82 23.19
N MET A 81 -6.11 -7.76 23.47
CA MET A 81 -7.37 -7.55 24.15
C MET A 81 -7.28 -8.03 25.59
N CYS A 82 -8.06 -7.39 26.46
CA CYS A 82 -8.34 -7.89 27.79
C CYS A 82 -9.58 -8.77 27.76
N PRO A 83 -9.49 -10.04 28.21
CA PRO A 83 -10.68 -10.85 28.42
C PRO A 83 -11.51 -10.18 29.52
N LEU A 84 -12.74 -9.78 29.18
CA LEU A 84 -13.67 -9.19 30.13
C LEU A 84 -14.15 -10.26 31.12
N ALA A 85 -13.45 -10.43 32.23
CA ALA A 85 -14.10 -10.89 33.46
C ALA A 85 -14.89 -9.72 34.06
N GLY A 86 -16.02 -9.39 33.43
CA GLY A 86 -16.94 -8.35 33.89
C GLY A 86 -16.70 -6.97 33.28
N ALA A 87 -17.78 -6.35 32.82
CA ALA A 87 -17.83 -4.97 32.42
C ALA A 87 -17.51 -4.02 33.61
N MET A 88 -16.24 -3.66 33.76
CA MET A 88 -15.77 -2.50 34.52
C MET A 88 -14.82 -1.73 33.59
N GLY A 89 -15.27 -1.15 32.48
CA GLY A 89 -16.29 -0.11 32.54
C GLY A 89 -15.68 1.18 33.09
N ARG A 90 -14.98 1.91 32.20
CA ARG A 90 -14.63 3.35 32.26
C ARG A 90 -13.48 3.75 33.18
N ARG A 91 -12.27 3.90 32.60
CA ARG A 91 -11.41 5.01 33.04
C ARG A 91 -12.03 6.30 32.48
N PRO A 92 -12.44 7.27 33.31
CA PRO A 92 -12.91 8.55 32.80
C PRO A 92 -11.72 9.27 32.16
N TRP A 93 -11.83 9.65 30.89
CA TRP A 93 -10.93 10.66 30.35
C TRP A 93 -11.18 11.97 31.11
N LYS A 94 -10.21 12.35 31.95
CA LYS A 94 -10.15 13.65 32.62
C LYS A 94 -8.70 14.13 32.51
N ARG A 95 -8.54 15.23 31.77
CA ARG A 95 -7.39 16.14 31.83
C ARG A 95 -7.59 17.05 33.03
#